data_AF-A0A1D8TSC2-F1
#
_entry.id   AF-A0A1D8TSC2-F1
#
_cell.length_a   1.000
_cell.length_b   1.000
_cell.length_c   1.000
_cell.angle_alpha   90.00
_cell.angle_beta   90.00
_cell.angle_gamma   90.00
#
_symmetry.space_group_name_H-M   'P 1'
#
loop_
_entity.id
_entity.type
_entity.pdbx_description
1 polymer ?
#
loop_
_entity_poly.entity_id
_entity_poly.type
_entity_poly.pdbx_seq_one_letter_code
_entity_poly.pdbx_strand_id
1 'polypeptide(L)' 'MTYLLTEAFQKAQNLPEEIQDELAHQLIEDIENELKWQKTLSQSQASFLDELARKALNESKIGETKVMGFDEL' A
#
# COMPACT_ATOMS: atom_id res chain seq x y z
N MET A 1 16.90 10.17 -12.18
CA MET A 1 16.91 8.78 -11.70
C MET A 1 17.88 8.68 -10.53
N THR A 2 17.52 8.01 -9.44
CA THR A 2 18.46 7.79 -8.32
C THR A 2 19.54 6.80 -8.75
N TYR A 3 20.68 6.80 -8.04
CA TYR A 3 21.78 5.88 -8.33
C TYR A 3 21.32 4.41 -8.37
N LEU A 4 20.54 3.98 -7.36
CA LEU A 4 20.06 2.60 -7.27
C LEU A 4 19.12 2.21 -8.41
N LEU A 5 18.21 3.11 -8.81
CA LEU A 5 17.29 2.81 -9.91
C LEU A 5 18.05 2.72 -11.24
N THR A 6 19.06 3.58 -11.45
CA THR A 6 19.95 3.48 -12.62
C THR A 6 20.72 2.16 -12.63
N GLU A 7 21.30 1.76 -11.50
CA GLU A 7 22.00 0.48 -11.38
C GLU A 7 21.07 -0.72 -11.65
N ALA A 8 19.83 -0.68 -11.18
CA ALA A 8 18.84 -1.73 -11.44
C ALA A 8 18.55 -1.89 -12.93
N PHE A 9 18.29 -0.80 -13.66
CA PHE A 9 18.09 -0.84 -15.12
C PHE A 9 19.34 -1.34 -15.86
N GLN A 10 20.53 -0.93 -15.44
CA GLN A 10 21.79 -1.41 -16.03
C GLN A 10 22.02 -2.91 -15.83
N LYS A 11 21.52 -3.50 -14.74
CA LYS A 11 21.56 -4.96 -14.56
C LYS A 11 20.48 -5.64 -15.41
N ALA A 12 19.27 -5.09 -15.41
CA ALA A 12 18.13 -5.63 -16.15
C ALA A 12 18.39 -5.69 -17.67
N GLN A 13 19.08 -4.70 -18.24
CA GLN A 13 19.39 -4.66 -19.68
C GLN A 13 20.22 -5.87 -20.18
N ASN A 14 20.92 -6.57 -19.28
CA ASN A 14 21.76 -7.72 -19.62
C ASN A 14 20.99 -9.06 -19.53
N LEU A 15 19.71 -9.03 -19.15
CA LEU A 15 18.86 -10.21 -19.04
C LEU A 15 18.21 -10.56 -20.38
N PRO A 16 17.70 -11.79 -20.58
CA PRO A 16 16.87 -12.12 -21.74
C PRO A 16 15.65 -11.21 -21.84
N GLU A 17 15.20 -10.91 -23.06
CA GLU A 17 14.06 -10.02 -23.33
C GLU A 17 12.80 -10.41 -22.56
N GLU A 18 12.48 -11.70 -22.52
CA GLU A 18 11.33 -12.26 -21.78
C GLU A 18 11.38 -11.89 -20.28
N ILE A 19 12.57 -11.91 -19.68
CA ILE A 19 12.77 -11.55 -18.27
C ILE A 19 12.76 -10.03 -18.09
N GLN A 20 13.27 -9.28 -19.06
CA GLN A 20 13.18 -7.81 -19.03
C GLN A 20 11.72 -7.35 -19.04
N ASP A 21 10.88 -7.96 -19.88
CA ASP A 21 9.47 -7.65 -19.99
C ASP A 21 8.70 -8.01 -18.71
N GLU A 22 8.97 -9.19 -18.13
CA GLU A 22 8.38 -9.59 -16.83
C GLU A 22 8.73 -8.59 -15.72
N LEU A 23 10.00 -8.21 -15.62
CA LEU A 23 10.46 -7.21 -14.65
C LEU A 23 9.84 -5.83 -14.90
N ALA A 24 9.71 -5.43 -16.17
CA ALA A 24 9.08 -4.17 -16.54
C ALA A 24 7.60 -4.15 -16.13
N HIS A 25 6.86 -5.23 -16.40
CA HIS A 25 5.45 -5.35 -16.00
C HIS A 25 5.27 -5.21 -14.48
N GLN A 26 6.07 -5.94 -13.69
CA GLN A 26 5.99 -5.84 -12.23
C GLN A 26 6.33 -4.42 -11.73
N LEU A 27 7.40 -3.82 -12.24
CA LEU A 27 7.82 -2.49 -11.82
C LEU A 27 6.78 -1.42 -12.17
N ILE A 28 6.14 -1.52 -13.34
CA ILE A 28 5.06 -0.62 -13.75
C ILE A 28 3.87 -0.75 -12.79
N GLU A 29 3.44 -1.97 -12.49
CA GLU A 29 2.35 -2.23 -11.55
C GLU A 29 2.66 -1.67 -10.15
N ASP A 30 3.86 -1.89 -9.64
CA ASP A 30 4.31 -1.39 -8.35
C ASP A 30 4.28 0.16 -8.29
N ILE A 31 4.73 0.82 -9.37
CA ILE A 31 4.69 2.29 -9.48
C ILE A 31 3.25 2.79 -9.50
N GLU A 32 2.36 2.17 -10.27
CA GLU A 32 0.95 2.56 -10.32
C GLU A 32 0.26 2.39 -8.96
N ASN A 33 0.56 1.30 -8.26
CA ASN A 33 0.07 1.05 -6.91
C ASN A 33 0.58 2.11 -5.93
N GLU A 34 1.87 2.43 -5.94
CA GLU A 34 2.46 3.46 -5.07
C GLU A 34 1.83 4.85 -5.33
N LEU A 35 1.66 5.22 -6.61
CA LEU A 35 1.00 6.48 -6.97
C LEU A 35 -0.45 6.52 -6.50
N LYS A 36 -1.17 5.40 -6.59
CA LYS A 36 -2.54 5.29 -6.07
C LYS A 36 -2.55 5.45 -4.55
N TRP A 37 -1.65 4.79 -3.82
CA TRP A 37 -1.50 4.95 -2.38
C TRP A 37 -1.20 6.39 -2.01
N GLN A 38 -0.20 7.02 -2.63
CA GLN A 38 0.14 8.41 -2.38
C GLN A 38 -1.05 9.34 -2.64
N LYS A 39 -1.79 9.15 -3.74
CA LYS A 39 -2.98 9.92 -4.05
C LYS A 39 -4.07 9.74 -3.00
N THR A 40 -4.38 8.50 -2.62
CA THR A 40 -5.42 8.20 -1.63
C THR A 40 -5.05 8.73 -0.25
N LEU A 41 -3.81 8.56 0.17
CA LEU A 41 -3.31 8.92 1.51
C LEU A 41 -2.98 10.41 1.67
N SER A 42 -2.69 11.13 0.58
CA SER A 42 -2.47 12.59 0.62
C SER A 42 -3.78 13.38 0.74
N GLN A 43 -4.92 12.77 0.42
CA GLN A 43 -6.22 13.39 0.63
C GLN A 43 -6.58 13.38 2.11
N SER A 44 -7.14 14.49 2.62
CA SER A 44 -7.60 14.54 4.00
C SER A 44 -8.73 13.53 4.22
N GLN A 45 -8.48 12.56 5.11
CA GLN A 45 -9.44 11.55 5.54
C GLN A 45 -10.01 11.86 6.92
N ALA A 46 -9.68 13.03 7.47
CA ALA A 46 -9.88 13.36 8.89
C ALA A 46 -11.33 13.17 9.34
N SER A 47 -12.32 13.62 8.56
CA SER A 47 -13.72 13.50 8.95
C SER A 47 -14.21 12.06 9.07
N PHE A 48 -13.85 11.21 8.11
CA PHE A 48 -14.26 9.80 8.12
C PHE A 48 -13.52 9.01 9.19
N LEU A 49 -12.20 9.23 9.35
CA LEU A 49 -11.41 8.55 10.36
C LEU A 49 -11.81 8.97 11.78
N ASP A 50 -12.15 10.25 11.99
CA ASP A 50 -12.67 10.74 13.27
C ASP A 50 -14.02 10.10 13.61
N GLU A 51 -14.91 9.96 12.62
CA GLU A 51 -16.19 9.27 12.80
C GLU A 51 -15.98 7.79 13.16
N LEU A 52 -15.08 7.10 12.43
CA LEU A 52 -14.74 5.70 12.69
C LEU A 52 -14.16 5.51 14.10
N ALA A 53 -13.26 6.39 14.52
CA ALA A 53 -12.67 6.37 15.86
C ALA A 53 -13.73 6.61 16.95
N ARG A 54 -14.61 7.60 16.76
CA ARG A 54 -15.72 7.88 17.69
C ARG A 54 -16.67 6.68 17.80
N LYS A 55 -16.98 6.04 16.68
CA LYS A 55 -17.84 4.85 16.65
C LYS A 55 -17.20 3.69 17.42
N ALA A 56 -15.94 3.36 17.14
CA ALA A 56 -15.22 2.30 17.84
C ALA A 56 -15.13 2.55 19.35
N LEU A 57 -14.87 3.80 19.76
CA LEU A 57 -14.87 4.20 21.18
C LEU A 57 -16.25 4.05 21.82
N ASN A 58 -17.32 4.38 21.10
CA ASN A 58 -18.68 4.22 21.60
C ASN A 58 -19.04 2.75 21.78
N GLU A 59 -18.79 1.91 20.77
CA GLU A 59 -19.02 0.46 20.81
C GLU A 59 -18.28 -0.19 21.98
N SER A 60 -17.03 0.20 22.22
CA SER A 60 -16.25 -0.26 23.37
C SER A 60 -16.91 0.15 24.71
N LYS A 61 -17.38 1.38 24.83
CA LYS A 61 -18.03 1.89 26.05
C LYS A 61 -19.35 1.18 26.37
N ILE A 62 -20.13 0.83 25.37
CA ILE A 62 -21.44 0.18 25.55
C ILE A 62 -21.35 -1.36 25.57
N GLY A 63 -20.15 -1.91 25.46
CA GLY A 63 -19.93 -3.36 25.50
C GLY A 63 -20.26 -4.08 24.19
N GLU A 64 -20.42 -3.36 23.08
CA GLU A 64 -20.61 -3.90 21.73
C GLU A 64 -19.29 -4.28 21.07
N THR A 65 -18.29 -4.70 21.86
CA THR A 65 -17.00 -5.20 21.36
C THR A 65 -16.84 -6.67 21.70
N LYS A 66 -16.21 -7.42 20.81
CA LYS A 66 -15.89 -8.83 21.02
C LYS A 66 -14.41 -8.95 21.36
N VAL A 67 -14.08 -9.72 22.39
CA VAL A 67 -12.70 -10.13 22.65
C VAL A 67 -12.31 -11.13 21.56
N MET A 68 -11.26 -10.80 20.79
CA MET A 68 -10.80 -11.59 19.66
C MET A 68 -9.26 -11.61 19.62
N GLY A 69 -8.69 -12.77 19.32
CA GLY A 69 -7.26 -12.92 19.06
C GLY A 69 -6.85 -12.35 17.70
N PHE A 70 -5.54 -12.19 17.49
CA PHE A 70 -4.99 -11.61 16.26
C PHE A 70 -5.37 -12.41 14.98
N ASP A 71 -5.59 -13.71 15.12
CA ASP A 71 -5.91 -14.64 14.02
C ASP A 71 -7.36 -15.16 14.07
N GLU A 72 -8.23 -14.56 14.87
CA GLU A 72 -9.64 -14.97 14.98
C GLU A 72 -10.53 -14.04 14.14
N LEU A 73 -10.99 -14.51 12.97
CA LEU A 73 -11.94 -13.83 12.08
C LEU A 73 -13.39 -14.29 12.31
#